data_AF-A0A445B7C6-F1
#
_entry.id   AF-A0A445B7C6-F1
#
_cell.length_a   1.000
_cell.length_b   1.000
_cell.length_c   1.000
_cell.angle_alpha   90.00
_cell.angle_beta   90.00
_cell.angle_gamma   90.00
#
_symmetry.space_group_name_H-M   'P 1'
#
loop_
_entity.id
_entity.type
_entity.pdbx_description
1 polymer ?
#
loop_
_entity_poly.entity_id
_entity_poly.type
_entity_poly.pdbx_seq_one_letter_code
_entity_poly.pdbx_strand_id
1 'polypeptide(L)' 'MESIFNIYRVEFRPIGHEDDWQSYNRPCIRPKLRMMRMKKGQPVSSRNRNNMDDVEHTGEKRCRLCRQTGHTRKT' A
#
# COMPACT_ATOMS: atom_id res chain seq x y z
N MET A 1 -18.14 -4.79 -18.86
CA MET A 1 -16.82 -5.18 -18.30
C MET A 1 -16.20 -6.40 -18.98
N GLU A 2 -16.92 -7.14 -19.82
CA GLU A 2 -16.37 -8.33 -20.52
C GLU A 2 -15.37 -8.00 -21.65
N SER A 3 -15.46 -6.81 -22.25
CA SER A 3 -14.61 -6.41 -23.38
C SER A 3 -13.12 -6.37 -23.04
N ILE A 4 -12.75 -5.82 -21.87
CA ILE A 4 -11.35 -5.73 -21.44
C ILE A 4 -10.78 -7.10 -21.09
N PHE A 5 -11.57 -7.95 -20.43
CA PHE A 5 -11.14 -9.30 -20.05
C PHE A 5 -10.85 -10.17 -21.27
N ASN A 6 -11.63 -10.05 -22.34
CA ASN A 6 -11.41 -10.80 -23.58
C ASN A 6 -10.12 -10.41 -24.31
N ILE A 7 -9.69 -9.15 -24.23
CA ILE A 7 -8.41 -8.70 -24.81
C ILE A 7 -7.24 -9.38 -24.11
N TYR A 8 -7.24 -9.38 -22.78
CA TYR A 8 -6.17 -9.99 -21.99
C TYR A 8 -6.19 -11.52 -22.02
N ARG A 9 -7.34 -12.14 -22.29
CA ARG A 9 -7.46 -13.60 -22.39
C ARG A 9 -6.69 -14.19 -23.58
N VAL A 10 -6.49 -13.40 -24.65
CA VAL A 10 -5.70 -13.80 -25.82
C VAL A 10 -4.20 -13.69 -25.52
N GLU A 11 -3.80 -12.65 -24.79
CA GLU A 11 -2.39 -12.38 -24.50
C GLU A 11 -1.84 -13.25 -23.35
N PHE A 12 -2.68 -13.53 -22.35
CA PHE A 12 -2.29 -14.27 -21.15
C PHE A 12 -3.04 -15.59 -21.10
N ARG A 13 -2.31 -16.68 -21.32
CA ARG A 13 -2.81 -18.02 -21.01
C ARG A 13 -3.08 -18.09 -19.50
N PRO A 14 -4.20 -18.71 -19.08
CA PRO A 14 -4.44 -18.94 -17.66
C PRO A 14 -3.27 -19.74 -17.07
N ILE A 15 -2.87 -19.38 -15.85
CA ILE A 15 -1.85 -20.12 -15.12
C ILE A 15 -2.41 -21.53 -14.83
N GLY A 16 -1.65 -22.56 -15.17
CA GLY A 16 -2.04 -23.96 -14.92
C GLY A 16 -2.14 -24.30 -13.44
N HIS A 17 -2.73 -25.45 -13.11
CA HIS A 17 -2.84 -25.92 -11.72
C HIS A 17 -1.45 -26.09 -11.10
N GLU A 18 -1.31 -25.85 -9.79
CA GLU A 18 -0.01 -25.92 -9.11
C GLU A 18 0.64 -27.30 -9.23
N ASP A 19 -0.18 -28.36 -9.25
CA ASP A 19 0.28 -29.76 -9.45
C ASP A 19 0.90 -30.01 -10.83
N ASP A 20 0.56 -29.20 -11.84
CA ASP A 20 1.11 -29.31 -13.20
C ASP A 20 2.46 -28.57 -13.32
N TRP A 21 2.88 -27.83 -12.29
CA TRP A 21 4.10 -27.03 -12.35
C TRP A 21 5.33 -27.93 -12.21
N GLN A 22 6.28 -27.78 -13.14
CA GLN A 22 7.56 -28.46 -13.02
C GLN A 22 8.31 -27.97 -11.78
N SER A 23 9.06 -28.87 -11.14
CA SER A 23 9.95 -28.50 -10.03
C SER A 23 10.91 -27.39 -10.47
N TYR A 24 11.00 -26.33 -9.66
CA TYR A 24 11.90 -25.20 -9.94
C TYR A 24 13.37 -25.65 -9.85
N ASN A 25 13.95 -26.01 -10.99
CA ASN A 25 15.34 -26.48 -11.08
C ASN A 25 16.34 -25.37 -11.44
N ARG A 26 15.91 -24.10 -11.40
CA ARG A 26 16.77 -22.96 -11.76
C ARG A 26 17.62 -22.55 -10.55
N PRO A 27 18.81 -21.97 -10.77
CA PRO A 27 19.62 -21.42 -9.69
C PRO A 27 18.81 -20.37 -8.93
N CYS A 28 18.69 -20.54 -7.60
CA CYS A 28 18.09 -19.51 -6.76
C CYS A 28 18.95 -18.24 -6.86
N ILE A 29 18.43 -17.21 -7.53
CA ILE A 29 19.09 -15.91 -7.63
C ILE A 29 18.98 -15.23 -6.25
N ARG A 30 19.96 -15.50 -5.39
CA ARG A 30 20.07 -14.80 -4.11
C ARG A 30 20.65 -13.41 -4.37
N PRO A 31 19.97 -12.33 -3.96
CA PRO A 31 20.56 -11.00 -3.99
C PRO A 31 21.87 -10.99 -3.20
N LYS A 32 22.91 -10.36 -3.75
CA LYS A 32 24.17 -10.16 -3.02
C LYS A 32 23.88 -9.30 -1.79
N LEU A 33 24.12 -9.83 -0.59
CA LEU A 33 23.83 -9.14 0.68
C LEU A 33 24.42 -7.71 0.73
N ARG A 34 25.62 -7.50 0.16
CA ARG A 34 26.26 -6.18 0.05
C ARG A 34 25.58 -5.19 -0.89
N MET A 35 24.82 -5.70 -1.86
CA MET A 35 24.04 -4.90 -2.82
C MET A 35 22.57 -4.81 -2.40
N MET A 36 22.15 -5.55 -1.36
CA MET A 36 20.86 -5.29 -0.76
C MET A 36 20.90 -3.90 -0.15
N ARG A 37 19.87 -3.10 -0.45
CA ARG A 37 19.64 -1.85 0.24
C ARG A 37 19.59 -2.16 1.73
N MET A 38 20.60 -1.69 2.48
CA MET A 38 20.54 -1.67 3.94
C MET A 38 19.19 -1.07 4.30
N LYS A 39 18.40 -1.74 5.16
CA LYS A 39 17.15 -1.19 5.69
C LYS A 39 17.47 0.00 6.59
N LYS A 40 17.96 1.12 6.03
CA LYS A 40 17.61 2.43 6.58
C LYS A 40 16.10 2.44 6.41
N GLY A 41 15.39 2.31 7.52
CA GLY A 41 13.94 2.12 7.54
C GLY A 41 13.25 3.11 6.61
N GLN A 42 12.01 2.80 6.22
CA GLN A 42 11.19 3.76 5.52
C GLN A 42 11.24 5.09 6.30
N PRO A 43 11.58 6.22 5.65
CA PRO A 43 11.47 7.50 6.31
C PRO A 43 10.07 7.57 6.90
N VAL A 44 9.94 7.90 8.18
CA VAL A 44 8.63 8.24 8.75
C VAL A 44 8.13 9.38 7.91
N SER A 45 7.16 9.11 7.04
CA SER A 45 6.60 10.14 6.20
C SER A 45 5.83 11.07 7.11
N SER A 46 6.41 12.23 7.42
CA SER A 46 5.64 13.35 7.93
C SER A 46 4.72 13.76 6.78
N ARG A 47 3.45 13.37 6.87
CA ARG A 47 2.45 13.73 5.88
C ARG A 47 2.30 15.26 5.89
N ASN A 48 2.80 15.93 4.85
CA ASN A 48 2.53 17.34 4.62
C ASN A 48 1.04 17.48 4.30
N ARG A 49 0.30 18.21 5.14
CA ARG A 49 -1.10 18.53 4.87
C ARG A 49 -1.16 19.61 3.79
N ASN A 50 -2.03 19.43 2.81
CA ASN A 50 -2.35 20.46 1.83
C ASN A 50 -3.80 20.94 2.03
N ASN A 51 -4.23 21.94 1.27
CA ASN A 51 -5.58 22.52 1.38
C ASN A 51 -6.70 21.49 1.09
N MET A 52 -6.42 20.37 0.40
CA MET A 52 -7.41 19.29 0.22
C MET A 52 -7.63 18.46 1.50
N ASP A 53 -6.72 18.56 2.47
CA ASP A 53 -6.87 17.97 3.79
C ASP A 53 -7.63 18.87 4.77
N ASP A 54 -7.84 20.13 4.40
CA ASP A 54 -8.58 21.08 5.20
C ASP A 54 -10.07 20.78 5.01
N VAL A 55 -10.66 20.18 6.04
CA VAL A 55 -12.10 19.97 6.12
C VAL A 55 -12.70 21.17 6.82
N GLU A 56 -13.63 21.87 6.15
CA GLU A 56 -14.44 22.93 6.74
C GLU A 56 -15.11 22.40 8.01
N HIS A 57 -14.68 22.90 9.17
CA HIS A 57 -15.21 22.47 10.46
C HIS A 57 -16.56 23.15 10.67
N THR A 58 -17.62 22.57 10.10
CA THR A 58 -19.00 23.06 10.23
C THR A 58 -19.57 22.89 11.66
N GLY A 59 -18.77 22.43 12.63
CA GLY A 59 -19.17 22.24 14.01
C GLY A 59 -18.01 22.32 15.00
N GLU A 60 -18.34 22.31 16.30
CA GLU A 60 -17.35 22.38 17.38
C GLU A 60 -16.30 21.27 17.26
N LYS A 61 -15.01 21.62 17.41
CA LYS A 61 -13.91 20.65 17.36
C LYS A 61 -14.08 19.60 18.47
N ARG A 62 -14.17 18.33 18.06
CA ARG A 62 -14.27 17.17 18.97
C ARG A 62 -12.89 16.55 19.19
N CYS A 63 -12.60 16.13 20.41
CA CYS A 63 -11.37 15.40 20.73
C CYS A 63 -11.28 14.09 19.95
N ARG A 64 -10.13 13.78 19.34
CA ARG A 64 -9.94 12.53 18.57
C ARG A 64 -10.09 11.27 19.43
N LEU A 65 -9.75 11.36 20.72
CA LEU A 65 -9.74 10.22 21.64
C LEU A 65 -11.14 9.94 22.21
N CYS A 66 -11.81 10.94 22.78
CA CYS A 66 -13.09 10.73 23.46
C CYS A 66 -14.30 11.29 22.69
N ARG A 67 -14.10 11.96 21.54
CA ARG A 67 -15.15 12.57 20.72
C ARG A 67 -16.03 13.60 21.45
N GLN A 68 -15.55 14.15 22.57
CA GLN A 68 -16.22 15.24 23.30
C GLN A 68 -15.67 16.60 22.86
N THR A 69 -16.50 17.63 22.96
CA THR A 69 -16.10 19.03 22.76
C THR A 69 -15.45 19.56 24.05
N GLY A 70 -14.69 20.67 23.96
CA GLY A 70 -14.17 21.38 25.14
C GLY A 70 -12.69 21.15 25.53
N HIS A 71 -12.02 20.13 24.99
CA HIS A 71 -10.57 19.94 25.24
C HIS A 71 -9.81 19.58 23.95
N THR A 72 -9.90 20.47 22.96
CA THR A 72 -8.89 20.51 21.91
C THR A 72 -7.55 20.89 22.53
N ARG A 73 -6.73 19.87 22.80
CA ARG A 73 -5.38 19.90 23.38
C ARG A 73 -4.74 21.29 23.34
N LYS A 74 -4.85 22.01 24.46
CA LYS A 74 -3.94 23.08 24.87
C LYS A 74 -3.27 22.64 26.16
N THR A 75 -2.10 22.04 26.02
CA THR A 75 -0.94 22.25 26.89
C THR A 75 0.26 22.34 25.96
#